data_AF-A0A7V0JU04-F1
#
_entry.id   AF-A0A7V0JU04-F1
#
_cell.length_a   1.000
_cell.length_b   1.000
_cell.length_c   1.000
_cell.angle_alpha   90.00
_cell.angle_beta   90.00
_cell.angle_gamma   90.00
#
_symmetry.space_group_name_H-M   'P 1'
#
loop_
_entity.id
_entity.type
_entity.pdbx_description
1 polymer ?
#
loop_
_entity_poly.entity_id
_entity_poly.type
_entity_poly.pdbx_seq_one_letter_code
_entity_poly.pdbx_strand_id
1 'polypeptide(L)' 'MQGDKDKRIAIIVPHTHWDREWYLSFEEFRFHLVEALDRVISLLGAHPRYRFTLDGQV' A
#
# COMPACT_ATOMS: atom_id res chain seq x y z
N MET A 1 23.21 -27.16 -23.12
CA MET A 1 23.06 -25.84 -22.44
C MET A 1 21.58 -25.50 -22.38
N GLN A 2 20.89 -25.95 -21.33
CA GLN A 2 19.44 -25.78 -21.16
C GLN A 2 19.21 -24.56 -20.26
N GLY A 3 19.31 -23.36 -20.83
CA GLY A 3 19.20 -22.11 -20.09
C GLY A 3 17.75 -21.70 -19.82
N ASP A 4 17.44 -21.44 -18.55
CA ASP A 4 16.52 -20.39 -18.06
C ASP A 4 15.07 -20.37 -18.59
N LYS A 5 14.42 -21.53 -18.79
CA LYS A 5 13.02 -21.58 -19.29
C LYS A 5 11.91 -21.45 -18.23
N ASP A 6 12.24 -21.40 -16.94
CA ASP A 6 11.22 -21.40 -15.86
C ASP A 6 11.26 -20.15 -14.96
N LYS A 7 11.89 -19.06 -15.39
CA LYS A 7 11.98 -17.84 -14.58
C LYS A 7 10.65 -17.05 -14.63
N ARG A 8 9.87 -17.14 -13.55
CA ARG A 8 8.67 -16.32 -13.37
C ARG A 8 9.01 -15.00 -12.68
N ILE A 9 8.44 -13.91 -13.19
CA ILE A 9 8.54 -12.61 -12.55
C ILE A 9 7.27 -12.41 -11.71
N ALA A 10 7.45 -12.11 -10.42
CA ALA A 10 6.37 -11.67 -9.54
C ALA A 10 6.51 -10.17 -9.31
N ILE A 11 5.39 -9.45 -9.41
CA ILE A 11 5.29 -8.02 -9.10
C ILE A 11 4.46 -7.90 -7.83
N ILE A 12 5.00 -7.25 -6.82
CA ILE A 12 4.30 -7.01 -5.55
C ILE A 12 3.92 -5.54 -5.50
N VAL A 13 2.64 -5.27 -5.25
CA VAL A 13 2.09 -3.90 -5.15
C VAL A 13 1.49 -3.71 -3.75
N PRO A 14 2.26 -3.14 -2.81
CA PRO A 14 1.75 -2.80 -1.49
C PRO A 14 0.65 -1.75 -1.61
N HIS A 15 -0.51 -2.04 -1.05
CA HIS A 15 -1.65 -1.13 -0.98
C HIS A 15 -2.50 -1.50 0.24
N THR A 16 -3.43 -0.61 0.60
CA THR A 16 -4.58 -0.96 1.41
C THR A 16 -5.83 -0.60 0.62
N HIS A 17 -6.84 -1.44 0.69
CA HIS A 17 -8.19 -1.01 0.35
C HIS A 17 -8.70 -0.11 1.48
N TRP A 18 -9.29 1.03 1.15
CA TRP A 18 -9.74 1.99 2.14
C TRP A 18 -11.12 2.56 1.78
N ASP A 19 -12.16 1.97 2.35
CA ASP A 19 -13.49 2.55 2.35
C ASP A 19 -13.49 3.85 3.15
N ARG A 20 -14.02 4.93 2.55
CA ARG A 20 -14.10 6.25 3.20
C ARG A 20 -14.95 6.21 4.48
N GLU A 21 -15.99 5.40 4.48
CA GLU A 21 -16.88 5.14 5.61
C GLU A 21 -17.62 3.82 5.36
N TRP A 22 -17.87 3.04 6.42
CA TRP A 22 -18.61 1.78 6.31
C TRP A 22 -19.31 1.40 7.62
N TYR A 23 -18.72 0.54 8.44
CA TYR A 23 -19.32 0.07 9.71
C TYR A 23 -18.99 0.95 10.93
N LEU A 24 -18.11 1.93 10.75
CA LEU A 24 -17.80 3.01 11.69
C LEU A 24 -18.13 4.34 11.02
N SER A 25 -18.18 5.41 11.81
CA SER A 25 -18.37 6.75 11.29
C SER A 25 -17.19 7.18 10.40
N PHE A 26 -17.46 8.14 9.51
CA PHE A 26 -16.43 8.75 8.66
C PHE A 26 -15.21 9.26 9.47
N GLU A 27 -15.43 9.88 10.64
CA GLU A 27 -14.35 10.44 11.44
C GLU A 27 -13.48 9.35 12.10
N GLU A 28 -14.07 8.21 12.47
CA GLU A 28 -13.31 7.06 12.98
C GLU A 28 -12.43 6.44 11.89
N PHE A 29 -12.97 6.25 10.67
CA PHE A 29 -12.16 5.83 9.52
C PHE A 29 -11.09 6.87 9.20
N ARG A 30 -11.43 8.17 9.17
CA ARG A 30 -10.47 9.24 8.90
C ARG A 30 -9.31 9.22 9.90
N PHE A 31 -9.58 8.99 11.19
CA PHE A 31 -8.55 8.88 12.22
C PHE A 31 -7.56 7.74 11.90
N HIS A 32 -8.07 6.55 11.60
CA HIS A 32 -7.21 5.41 11.24
C HIS A 32 -6.46 5.59 9.92
N LEU A 33 -7.06 6.29 8.94
CA LEU A 33 -6.40 6.61 7.68
C LEU A 33 -5.16 7.48 7.92
N VAL A 34 -5.27 8.50 8.80
CA VAL A 34 -4.13 9.35 9.14
C VAL A 34 -3.01 8.53 9.79
N GLU A 35 -3.34 7.69 10.79
CA GLU A 35 -2.34 6.82 11.43
C GLU A 35 -1.68 5.84 10.47
N ALA A 36 -2.42 5.30 9.50
CA ALA A 36 -1.89 4.41 8.47
C ALA A 36 -0.94 5.16 7.53
N LEU A 37 -1.33 6.36 7.07
CA LEU A 37 -0.52 7.18 6.19
C LEU A 37 0.77 7.68 6.86
N ASP A 38 0.74 8.04 8.14
CA ASP A 38 1.93 8.42 8.90
C ASP A 38 2.99 7.30 8.88
N ARG A 39 2.56 6.05 9.04
CA ARG A 39 3.44 4.87 8.95
C ARG A 39 3.96 4.66 7.53
N VAL A 40 3.09 4.79 6.52
CA VAL A 40 3.49 4.64 5.11
C VAL A 40 4.51 5.71 4.72
N ILE A 41 4.29 6.97 5.08
CA ILE A 41 5.21 8.09 4.81
C ILE A 41 6.56 7.85 5.48
N SER A 42 6.56 7.43 6.75
CA SER A 42 7.79 7.09 7.47
C SER A 42 8.56 5.97 6.78
N LEU A 43 7.87 4.92 6.31
CA LEU A 43 8.45 3.80 5.60
C LEU A 43 9.04 4.21 4.24
N LEU A 44 8.34 5.05 3.49
CA LEU A 44 8.81 5.59 2.22
C LEU A 44 10.06 6.45 2.40
N GLY A 45 10.11 7.27 3.46
CA GLY A 45 11.28 8.08 3.80
C GLY A 45 12.50 7.23 4.19
N ALA A 46 12.29 6.15 4.96
CA ALA A 46 13.36 5.26 5.39
C ALA A 46 13.87 4.31 4.29
N HIS A 47 13.04 3.97 3.31
CA HIS A 47 13.36 3.00 2.26
C HIS A 47 13.08 3.55 0.85
N PRO A 48 14.08 4.19 0.19
CA PRO A 48 13.89 4.85 -1.10
C PRO A 48 13.43 3.96 -2.27
N ARG A 49 13.50 2.62 -2.12
CA ARG A 49 12.99 1.67 -3.12
C ARG A 49 11.58 1.16 -2.82
N TYR A 50 11.03 1.44 -1.64
CA TYR A 50 9.68 1.03 -1.28
C TYR A 50 8.65 1.81 -2.10
N ARG A 51 7.54 1.17 -2.43
CA ARG A 51 6.44 1.72 -3.25
C ARG A 51 5.13 1.36 -2.58
N PHE A 52 4.16 2.27 -2.63
CA PHE A 52 2.83 2.07 -2.07
C PHE A 52 1.78 2.69 -3.00
N THR A 53 0.66 2.01 -3.19
CA THR A 53 -0.48 2.49 -3.99
C THR A 53 -1.64 2.82 -3.05
N LEU A 54 -2.17 4.04 -3.14
CA LEU A 54 -3.23 4.54 -2.28
C LEU A 54 -4.62 4.34 -2.90
N ASP A 55 -5.03 3.07 -3.01
CA ASP A 55 -6.37 2.59 -3.37
C ASP A 55 -7.05 3.16 -4.64
N GLY A 56 -6.33 3.93 -5.47
CA GLY A 56 -6.85 4.48 -6.72
C GLY A 56 -7.86 5.63 -6.55
N GLN A 57 -7.93 6.24 -5.36
CA GLN A 57 -8.82 7.36 -5.04
C GLN A 57 -8.04 8.67 -4.84
N VAL A 58 -8.69 9.81 -5.14
CA VAL A 58 -8.15 11.19 -5.00
C VAL A 58 -8.89 12.00 -3.95
#